data_AF-A0A127FCM5-F1
#
_entry.id   AF-A0A127FCM5-F1
#
_cell.length_a   1.000
_cell.length_b   1.000
_cell.length_c   1.000
_cell.angle_alpha   90.00
_cell.angle_beta   90.00
_cell.angle_gamma   90.00
#
_symmetry.space_group_name_H-M   'P 1'
#
loop_
_entity.id
_entity.type
_entity.pdbx_description
1 polymer ?
#
loop_
_entity_poly.entity_id
_entity_poly.type
_entity_poly.pdbx_seq_one_letter_code
_entity_poly.pdbx_strand_id
1 'polypeptide(L)'
;MQKRTVQRGRPAGTTTYEPEPASAFGKAVRAARLEQGIAQEELASLAEIERSHMGKIERGEHMPTLALILKIAIALKISAADLMVATESNLRAASKLRT
;
A
#
# COMPACT_ATOMS: atom_id res chain seq x y z
N MET A 1 -27.34 11.32 -26.55
CA MET A 1 -26.23 10.89 -25.67
C MET A 1 -24.94 10.85 -26.49
N GLN A 2 -24.00 11.76 -26.27
CA GLN A 2 -22.67 11.66 -26.88
C GLN A 2 -21.94 10.45 -26.28
N LYS A 3 -21.57 9.48 -27.10
CA LYS A 3 -20.74 8.35 -26.67
C LYS A 3 -19.33 8.91 -26.42
N ARG A 4 -18.94 9.06 -25.15
CA ARG A 4 -17.52 9.27 -24.80
C ARG A 4 -16.74 8.09 -25.37
N THR A 5 -15.88 8.36 -26.35
CA THR A 5 -14.93 7.38 -26.89
C THR A 5 -13.96 7.02 -25.76
N VAL A 6 -14.10 5.82 -25.20
CA VAL A 6 -13.18 5.32 -24.17
C VAL A 6 -11.82 5.15 -24.83
N GLN A 7 -10.85 5.98 -24.45
CA GLN A 7 -9.47 5.82 -24.87
C GLN A 7 -8.98 4.47 -24.33
N ARG A 8 -8.65 3.55 -25.24
CA ARG A 8 -8.09 2.24 -24.88
C ARG A 8 -6.61 2.42 -24.59
N GLY A 9 -6.18 1.92 -23.44
CA GLY A 9 -4.78 1.93 -23.02
C GLY A 9 -4.46 3.03 -22.02
N ARG A 10 -3.32 2.82 -21.34
CA ARG A 10 -2.78 3.77 -20.37
C ARG A 10 -2.41 5.09 -21.07
N PRO A 11 -2.75 6.28 -20.52
CA PRO A 11 -2.31 7.55 -21.10
C PRO A 11 -0.79 7.59 -21.22
N ALA A 12 -0.29 8.06 -22.36
CA ALA A 12 1.15 8.18 -22.60
C ALA A 12 1.81 9.02 -21.48
N GLY A 13 2.91 8.51 -20.92
CA GLY A 13 3.66 9.20 -19.86
C GLY A 13 3.19 8.95 -18.43
N THR A 14 2.14 8.15 -18.20
CA THR A 14 1.72 7.79 -16.83
C THR A 14 2.53 6.61 -16.31
N THR A 15 3.15 6.76 -15.14
CA THR A 15 3.72 5.63 -14.39
C THR A 15 2.59 4.86 -13.71
N THR A 16 2.76 3.55 -13.52
CA THR A 16 1.88 2.75 -12.65
C THR A 16 1.99 3.17 -11.19
N TYR A 17 3.08 3.86 -10.84
CA TYR A 17 3.45 4.20 -9.49
C TYR A 17 2.85 5.54 -9.10
N GLU A 18 2.13 5.55 -7.98
CA GLU A 18 1.63 6.76 -7.34
C GLU A 18 2.25 6.91 -5.94
N PRO A 19 3.06 7.96 -5.69
CA PRO A 19 3.85 8.06 -4.46
C PRO A 19 3.01 8.28 -3.20
N GLU A 20 1.91 9.03 -3.29
CA GLU A 20 1.08 9.32 -2.11
C GLU A 20 0.36 8.06 -1.60
N PRO A 21 -0.35 7.29 -2.45
CA PRO A 21 -0.93 6.01 -2.03
C PRO A 21 0.12 5.00 -1.55
N ALA A 22 1.28 4.94 -2.21
CA ALA A 22 2.35 4.03 -1.80
C ALA A 22 2.88 4.37 -0.39
N SER A 23 3.14 5.65 -0.12
CA SER A 23 3.57 6.11 1.21
C SER A 23 2.49 5.88 2.27
N ALA A 24 1.23 6.16 1.96
CA ALA A 24 0.12 5.97 2.89
C ALA A 24 -0.09 4.48 3.25
N PHE A 25 0.00 3.59 2.26
CA PHE A 25 -0.09 2.14 2.48
C PHE A 25 1.11 1.64 3.29
N GLY A 26 2.33 2.06 2.94
CA GLY A 26 3.54 1.68 3.66
C GLY A 26 3.49 2.05 5.15
N LYS A 27 2.96 3.25 5.47
CA LYS A 27 2.72 3.68 6.85
C LYS A 27 1.70 2.79 7.58
N ALA A 28 0.61 2.39 6.90
CA ALA A 28 -0.40 1.52 7.48
C ALA A 28 0.18 0.14 7.83
N VAL A 29 0.93 -0.47 6.90
CA VAL A 29 1.62 -1.75 7.13
C VAL A 29 2.61 -1.64 8.29
N ARG A 30 3.43 -0.58 8.30
CA ARG A 30 4.41 -0.36 9.36
C ARG A 30 3.76 -0.20 10.73
N ALA A 31 2.68 0.56 10.83
CA ALA A 31 1.96 0.76 12.09
C ALA A 31 1.41 -0.57 12.62
N ALA A 32 0.65 -1.30 11.79
CA ALA A 32 0.09 -2.61 12.16
C ALA A 32 1.17 -3.63 12.54
N ARG A 33 2.34 -3.60 11.86
CA ARG A 33 3.49 -4.44 12.21
C ARG A 33 4.05 -4.11 13.59
N LEU A 34 4.22 -2.82 13.89
CA LEU A 34 4.77 -2.37 15.17
C LEU A 34 3.80 -2.63 16.33
N GLU A 35 2.49 -2.55 16.10
CA GLU A 35 1.46 -2.95 17.07
C GLU A 35 1.54 -4.44 17.46
N GLN A 36 2.00 -5.29 16.54
CA GLN A 36 2.27 -6.71 16.82
C GLN A 36 3.64 -6.97 17.45
N GLY A 37 4.51 -5.95 17.54
CA GLY A 37 5.84 -6.08 18.13
C GLY A 37 6.83 -6.89 17.29
N ILE A 38 6.53 -7.15 16.02
CA ILE A 38 7.35 -8.03 15.16
C ILE A 38 8.33 -7.25 14.28
N ALA A 39 9.45 -7.90 13.96
CA ALA A 39 10.45 -7.34 13.06
C ALA A 39 9.96 -7.32 11.60
N GLN A 40 10.57 -6.48 10.77
CA GLN A 40 10.26 -6.44 9.34
C GLN A 40 10.54 -7.77 8.63
N GLU A 41 11.62 -8.46 9.01
CA GLU A 41 11.98 -9.77 8.47
C GLU A 41 10.95 -10.84 8.84
N GLU A 42 10.41 -10.77 10.06
CA GLU A 42 9.36 -11.67 10.52
C GLU A 42 8.07 -11.46 9.72
N LEU A 43 7.62 -10.22 9.54
CA LEU A 43 6.45 -9.94 8.70
C LEU A 43 6.66 -10.39 7.25
N ALA A 44 7.85 -10.17 6.69
CA ALA A 44 8.18 -10.59 5.33
C ALA A 44 8.11 -12.12 5.18
N SER A 45 8.64 -12.86 6.15
CA SER A 45 8.54 -14.32 6.23
C SER A 45 7.09 -14.78 6.31
N LEU A 46 6.28 -14.20 7.20
CA LEU A 46 4.85 -14.52 7.36
C LEU A 46 4.03 -14.21 6.09
N ALA A 47 4.37 -13.15 5.37
CA ALA A 47 3.74 -12.79 4.11
C ALA A 47 4.30 -13.56 2.90
N GLU A 48 5.33 -14.38 3.12
CA GLU A 48 6.12 -15.06 2.07
C GLU A 48 6.55 -14.09 0.96
N ILE A 49 7.19 -12.99 1.37
CA ILE A 49 7.80 -12.02 0.46
C ILE A 49 9.24 -11.73 0.89
N GLU A 50 10.05 -11.29 -0.07
CA GLU A 50 11.42 -10.87 0.22
C GLU A 50 11.45 -9.74 1.27
N ARG A 51 12.31 -9.88 2.29
CA ARG A 51 12.52 -8.86 3.33
C ARG A 51 12.79 -7.48 2.73
N SER A 52 13.63 -7.43 1.68
CA SER A 52 13.96 -6.18 0.99
C SER A 52 12.72 -5.55 0.34
N HIS A 53 11.81 -6.37 -0.18
CA HIS A 53 10.56 -5.90 -0.78
C HIS A 53 9.59 -5.37 0.28
N MET A 54 9.43 -6.07 1.41
CA MET A 54 8.68 -5.55 2.56
C MET A 54 9.21 -4.18 3.01
N GLY A 55 10.54 -4.03 3.06
CA GLY A 55 11.21 -2.76 3.30
C GLY A 55 10.79 -1.64 2.37
N LYS A 56 10.82 -1.89 1.05
CA LYS A 56 10.43 -0.91 0.04
C LYS A 56 8.94 -0.56 0.12
N ILE A 57 8.08 -1.53 0.45
CA ILE A 57 6.64 -1.30 0.66
C ILE A 57 6.41 -0.39 1.86
N GLU A 58 7.00 -0.68 3.03
CA GLU A 58 6.82 0.14 4.24
C GLU A 58 7.31 1.59 4.07
N ARG A 59 8.35 1.80 3.25
CA ARG A 59 8.85 3.15 2.91
C ARG A 59 8.05 3.83 1.81
N GLY A 60 7.12 3.11 1.18
CA GLY A 60 6.33 3.60 0.05
C GLY A 60 7.10 3.70 -1.25
N GLU A 61 8.30 3.12 -1.36
CA GLU A 61 9.11 3.11 -2.59
C GLU A 61 8.49 2.19 -3.66
N HIS A 62 7.72 1.19 -3.23
CA HIS A 62 7.04 0.22 -4.09
C HIS A 62 5.54 0.25 -3.85
N MET A 63 4.77 0.19 -4.95
CA MET A 63 3.33 0.01 -4.90
C MET A 63 3.00 -1.49 -4.86
N PRO A 64 2.34 -2.00 -3.82
CA PRO A 64 1.98 -3.40 -3.75
C PRO A 64 0.89 -3.74 -4.78
N THR A 65 0.95 -4.95 -5.33
CA THR A 65 -0.17 -5.50 -6.10
C THR A 65 -1.27 -5.97 -5.16
N LEU A 66 -2.49 -6.21 -5.68
CA LEU A 66 -3.58 -6.76 -4.88
C LEU A 66 -3.19 -8.06 -4.17
N ALA A 67 -2.44 -8.94 -4.83
CA ALA A 67 -1.96 -10.18 -4.22
C ALA A 67 -1.05 -9.90 -3.00
N LEU A 68 -0.14 -8.92 -3.09
CA LEU A 68 0.71 -8.53 -1.97
C LEU A 68 -0.10 -7.92 -0.82
N ILE A 69 -1.09 -7.08 -1.12
CA ILE A 69 -1.97 -6.50 -0.10
C ILE A 69 -2.67 -7.61 0.70
N LEU A 70 -3.22 -8.62 0.01
CA LEU A 70 -3.90 -9.74 0.66
C LEU A 70 -2.93 -10.58 1.51
N LYS A 71 -1.74 -10.92 0.99
CA LYS A 71 -0.72 -11.66 1.77
C LYS A 71 -0.28 -10.90 3.02
N ILE A 72 -0.04 -9.59 2.89
CA ILE A 72 0.37 -8.73 4.00
C ILE A 72 -0.73 -8.63 5.04
N ALA A 73 -2.00 -8.46 4.64
CA ALA A 73 -3.12 -8.42 5.57
C ALA A 73 -3.27 -9.73 6.37
N ILE A 74 -3.16 -10.89 5.70
CA ILE A 74 -3.16 -12.21 6.35
C ILE A 74 -2.00 -12.33 7.35
N ALA A 75 -0.79 -11.95 6.94
CA ALA A 75 0.39 -11.99 7.80
C ALA A 75 0.26 -11.07 9.03
N LEU A 76 -0.40 -9.92 8.86
CA LEU A 76 -0.75 -8.99 9.93
C LEU A 76 -1.98 -9.42 10.73
N LYS A 77 -2.65 -10.55 10.40
CA LYS A 77 -3.86 -11.02 11.08
C LYS A 77 -4.98 -9.97 11.16
N ILE A 78 -5.08 -9.12 10.15
CA ILE A 78 -6.15 -8.12 9.99
C ILE A 78 -6.83 -8.31 8.63
N SER A 79 -8.04 -7.77 8.46
CA SER A 79 -8.65 -7.79 7.14
C SER A 79 -7.95 -6.82 6.20
N ALA A 80 -7.95 -7.12 4.90
CA ALA A 80 -7.47 -6.16 3.90
C ALA A 80 -8.31 -4.86 3.92
N ALA A 81 -9.58 -4.92 4.33
CA ALA A 81 -10.42 -3.76 4.49
C ALA A 81 -9.89 -2.83 5.61
N ASP A 82 -9.52 -3.36 6.77
CA ASP A 82 -8.96 -2.57 7.87
C ASP A 82 -7.63 -1.91 7.47
N LEU A 83 -6.78 -2.65 6.74
CA LEU A 83 -5.53 -2.11 6.20
C LEU A 83 -5.78 -0.96 5.21
N MET A 84 -6.83 -1.06 4.39
CA MET A 84 -7.24 0.02 3.48
C MET A 84 -7.83 1.22 4.22
N VAL A 85 -8.62 1.02 5.28
CA VAL A 85 -9.12 2.11 6.14
C VAL A 85 -7.97 2.91 6.77
N ALA A 86 -6.94 2.22 7.26
CA ALA A 86 -5.73 2.87 7.76
C ALA A 86 -4.99 3.64 6.66
N THR A 87 -4.90 3.05 5.45
CA THR A 87 -4.30 3.69 4.27
C THR A 87 -5.03 4.98 3.88
N GLU A 88 -6.37 4.96 3.80
CA GLU A 88 -7.19 6.13 3.51
C GLU A 88 -7.03 7.23 4.56
N SER A 89 -6.94 6.83 5.84
CA SER A 89 -6.71 7.76 6.94
C SER A 89 -5.36 8.48 6.79
N ASN A 90 -4.30 7.75 6.41
CA ASN A 90 -2.98 8.32 6.13
C ASN A 90 -2.99 9.27 4.92
N LEU A 91 -3.75 8.97 3.86
CA LEU A 91 -3.93 9.86 2.70
C LEU A 91 -4.62 11.18 3.07
N ARG A 92 -5.68 11.10 3.87
CA ARG A 92 -6.40 12.30 4.35
C ARG A 92 -5.52 13.15 5.28
N ALA A 93 -4.68 12.54 6.10
CA ALA A 93 -3.74 13.28 6.93
C ALA A 93 -2.69 14.02 6.10
N ALA A 94 -2.13 13.37 5.07
CA ALA A 94 -1.14 13.98 4.19
C ALA A 94 -1.68 15.17 3.38
N SER A 95 -2.94 15.12 2.94
CA SER A 95 -3.59 16.23 2.23
C SER A 95 -3.87 17.44 3.13
N LYS A 96 -4.28 17.22 4.38
CA LYS A 96 -4.49 18.31 5.36
C LYS A 96 -3.22 19.08 5.71
N LEU A 97 -2.06 18.42 5.70
CA LEU A 97 -0.75 19.04 5.95
C LEU A 97 -0.28 19.99 4.83
N ARG A 98 -0.92 19.95 3.66
CA ARG A 98 -0.58 20.80 2.50
C ARG A 98 -1.47 22.04 2.37
N THR A 99 -2.45 22.21 3.26
CA THR A 99 -3.40 23.34 3.28
C THR A 99 -2.98 24.35 4.34
#